data_AF-A0A533W191-F1
#
_entry.id   AF-A0A533W191-F1
#
_cell.length_a   1.000
_cell.length_b   1.000
_cell.length_c   1.000
_cell.angle_alpha   90.00
_cell.angle_beta   90.00
_cell.angle_gamma   90.00
#
_symmetry.space_group_name_H-M   'P 1'
#
loop_
_entity.id
_entity.type
_entity.pdbx_description
1 polymer ?
#
loop_
_entity_poly.entity_id
_entity_poly.type
_entity_poly.pdbx_seq_one_letter_code
_entity_poly.pdbx_strand_id
1 'polypeptide(L)'
;MADSGRDQEHLGIDTNVLVAYLDNEHPLHPETSSLSRKSAAFCPTVIHEAYHTLVFKMKWDKQEASEVLTEVIADENNAFVNQTVRTTKVGLNMSVGHGLGGRDSLILATYLSAGLKNFLTYDKALLSLRVASYGKNSLRIRHP
;
A
#
# COMPACT_ATOMS: atom_id res chain seq x y z
N MET A 1 -24.00 17.13 -18.74
CA MET A 1 -24.76 16.16 -17.92
C MET A 1 -24.12 14.81 -18.10
N ALA A 2 -23.46 14.30 -17.04
CA ALA A 2 -23.24 12.90 -16.69
C ALA A 2 -22.30 12.90 -15.48
N ASP A 3 -22.85 13.31 -14.34
CA ASP A 3 -22.31 13.00 -13.03
C ASP A 3 -22.60 11.52 -12.75
N SER A 4 -21.57 10.68 -12.76
CA SER A 4 -21.56 9.35 -12.13
C SER A 4 -20.22 8.63 -12.41
N GLY A 5 -19.13 9.17 -11.88
CA GLY A 5 -17.81 8.53 -11.91
C GLY A 5 -17.37 8.13 -10.50
N ARG A 6 -18.14 7.24 -9.87
CA ARG A 6 -17.82 6.42 -8.67
C ARG A 6 -16.80 7.04 -7.68
N ASP A 7 -17.29 7.48 -6.52
CA ASP A 7 -16.53 7.54 -5.26
C ASP A 7 -16.06 6.13 -4.84
N GLN A 8 -15.29 5.44 -5.67
CA GLN A 8 -14.56 4.25 -5.27
C GLN A 8 -13.35 4.73 -4.47
N GLU A 9 -13.52 4.69 -3.15
CA GLU A 9 -12.46 4.97 -2.21
C GLU A 9 -11.29 4.01 -2.47
N HIS A 10 -10.16 4.53 -2.93
CA HIS A 10 -9.00 3.70 -3.21
C HIS A 10 -8.47 3.05 -1.92
N LEU A 11 -8.10 1.78 -1.99
CA LEU A 11 -7.52 1.06 -0.87
C LEU A 11 -6.01 1.21 -0.86
N GLY A 12 -5.44 1.73 0.23
CA GLY A 12 -4.00 1.71 0.42
C GLY A 12 -3.51 0.28 0.57
N ILE A 13 -2.52 -0.13 -0.21
CA ILE A 13 -1.99 -1.50 -0.20
C ILE A 13 -0.58 -1.50 0.37
N ASP A 14 -0.33 -2.37 1.35
CA ASP A 14 1.02 -2.61 1.87
C ASP A 14 1.82 -3.51 0.94
N THR A 15 3.15 -3.47 1.06
CA THR A 15 4.08 -4.30 0.27
C THR A 15 3.75 -5.79 0.38
N ASN A 16 3.47 -6.30 1.58
CA ASN A 16 3.17 -7.73 1.78
C ASN A 16 1.87 -8.17 1.08
N VAL A 17 0.89 -7.28 0.95
CA VAL A 17 -0.37 -7.56 0.25
C VAL A 17 -0.15 -7.54 -1.26
N LEU A 18 0.60 -6.56 -1.77
CA LEU A 18 0.92 -6.49 -3.19
C LEU A 18 1.73 -7.72 -3.64
N VAL A 19 2.74 -8.12 -2.86
CA VAL A 19 3.53 -9.33 -3.16
C VAL A 19 2.65 -10.57 -3.17
N ALA A 20 1.79 -10.75 -2.15
CA ALA A 20 0.87 -11.88 -2.12
C ALA A 20 -0.11 -11.89 -3.30
N TYR A 21 -0.51 -10.71 -3.77
CA TYR A 21 -1.40 -10.58 -4.92
C TYR A 21 -0.73 -10.95 -6.24
N LEU A 22 0.53 -10.52 -6.44
CA LEU A 22 1.26 -10.76 -7.68
C LEU A 22 1.80 -12.18 -7.79
N ASP A 23 2.21 -12.77 -6.67
CA ASP A 23 2.81 -14.11 -6.65
C ASP A 23 1.76 -15.20 -6.40
N ASN A 24 1.41 -15.92 -7.46
CA ASN A 24 0.43 -17.00 -7.43
C ASN A 24 0.83 -18.19 -6.55
N GLU A 25 2.13 -18.38 -6.27
CA GLU A 25 2.62 -19.42 -5.37
C GLU A 25 2.67 -18.95 -3.90
N HIS A 26 2.42 -17.66 -3.65
CA HIS A 26 2.43 -17.13 -2.30
C HIS A 26 1.28 -17.74 -1.46
N PRO A 27 1.53 -18.21 -0.23
CA PRO A 27 0.51 -18.87 0.60
C PRO A 27 -0.75 -18.03 0.85
N LEU A 28 -0.60 -16.70 0.89
CA LEU A 28 -1.70 -15.75 1.09
C LEU A 28 -2.33 -15.25 -0.23
N HIS A 29 -1.88 -15.73 -1.38
CA HIS A 29 -2.45 -15.35 -2.68
C HIS A 29 -3.98 -15.54 -2.75
N PRO A 30 -4.57 -16.66 -2.27
CA PRO A 30 -6.02 -16.86 -2.30
C PRO A 30 -6.82 -15.77 -1.56
N GLU A 31 -6.24 -15.18 -0.51
CA GLU A 31 -6.88 -14.14 0.30
C GLU A 31 -6.92 -12.77 -0.42
N THR A 32 -6.10 -12.58 -1.44
CA THR A 32 -6.02 -11.32 -2.21
C THR A 32 -7.02 -11.21 -3.35
N SER A 33 -7.84 -12.25 -3.59
CA SER A 33 -8.81 -12.31 -4.70
C SER A 33 -9.76 -11.11 -4.76
N SER A 34 -10.08 -10.51 -3.61
CA SER A 34 -10.95 -9.33 -3.53
C SER A 34 -10.32 -8.04 -4.07
N LEU A 35 -8.98 -7.98 -4.22
CA LEU A 35 -8.26 -6.82 -4.73
C LEU A 35 -8.51 -6.58 -6.23
N SER A 36 -8.71 -7.65 -7.00
CA SER A 36 -9.02 -7.58 -8.44
C SER A 36 -10.26 -6.74 -8.79
N ARG A 37 -11.13 -6.46 -7.80
CA ARG A 37 -12.38 -5.71 -7.97
C ARG A 37 -12.34 -4.30 -7.38
N LYS A 38 -11.19 -3.85 -6.86
CA LYS A 38 -11.06 -2.62 -6.09
C LYS A 38 -9.94 -1.75 -6.64
N SER A 39 -10.18 -0.44 -6.74
CA SER A 39 -9.14 0.54 -7.03
C SER A 39 -8.11 0.56 -5.90
N ALA A 40 -6.86 0.23 -6.20
CA ALA A 40 -5.77 0.18 -5.23
C ALA A 40 -4.94 1.46 -5.27
N ALA A 41 -4.31 1.81 -4.16
CA ALA A 41 -3.39 2.94 -4.07
C ALA A 41 -2.00 2.48 -3.64
N PHE A 42 -1.01 2.89 -4.40
CA PHE A 42 0.40 2.57 -4.21
C PHE A 42 1.22 3.82 -3.95
N CYS A 43 2.43 3.66 -3.41
CA CYS A 43 3.40 4.73 -3.32
C CYS A 43 4.80 4.21 -3.70
N PRO A 44 5.78 5.09 -3.97
CA PRO A 44 7.12 4.67 -4.40
C PRO A 44 7.78 3.64 -3.47
N THR A 45 7.60 3.79 -2.15
CA THR A 45 8.16 2.83 -1.18
C THR A 45 7.58 1.44 -1.33
N VAL A 46 6.25 1.31 -1.49
CA VAL A 46 5.59 0.02 -1.67
C VAL A 46 6.10 -0.68 -2.93
N ILE A 47 6.20 0.05 -4.05
CA ILE A 47 6.64 -0.52 -5.33
C ILE A 47 8.09 -1.01 -5.27
N HIS A 48 9.01 -0.20 -4.75
CA HIS A 48 10.41 -0.60 -4.69
C HIS A 48 10.68 -1.70 -3.64
N GLU A 49 9.91 -1.74 -2.56
CA GLU A 49 9.99 -2.83 -1.59
C GLU A 49 9.38 -4.13 -2.13
N ALA A 50 8.30 -4.03 -2.92
CA ALA A 50 7.72 -5.16 -3.63
C ALA A 50 8.73 -5.72 -4.64
N TYR A 51 9.37 -4.88 -5.45
CA TYR A 51 10.43 -5.29 -6.37
C TYR A 51 11.54 -6.06 -5.64
N HIS A 52 12.05 -5.49 -4.54
CA HIS A 52 13.08 -6.14 -3.76
C HIS A 52 12.60 -7.50 -3.22
N THR A 53 11.35 -7.59 -2.76
CA THR A 53 10.79 -8.83 -2.23
C THR A 53 10.61 -9.88 -3.32
N LEU A 54 10.00 -9.53 -4.45
CA LEU A 54 9.78 -10.42 -5.59
C LEU A 54 11.11 -11.00 -6.10
N VAL A 55 12.10 -10.15 -6.34
CA VAL A 55 13.40 -10.58 -6.89
C VAL A 55 14.22 -11.36 -5.86
N PHE A 56 14.44 -10.80 -4.66
CA PHE A 56 15.45 -11.34 -3.75
C PHE A 56 14.90 -12.41 -2.81
N LYS A 57 13.60 -12.38 -2.50
CA LYS A 57 12.95 -13.39 -1.65
C LYS A 57 12.18 -14.41 -2.47
N MET A 58 11.29 -13.95 -3.36
CA MET A 58 10.45 -14.85 -4.17
C MET A 58 11.16 -15.41 -5.40
N LYS A 59 12.37 -14.92 -5.71
CA LYS A 59 13.22 -15.42 -6.81
C LYS A 59 12.63 -15.22 -8.21
N TRP A 60 11.78 -14.22 -8.37
CA TRP A 60 11.32 -13.77 -9.68
C TRP A 60 12.50 -13.29 -10.52
N ASP A 61 12.34 -13.36 -11.85
CA ASP A 61 13.24 -12.67 -12.75
C ASP A 61 13.16 -11.14 -12.53
N LYS A 62 14.30 -10.47 -12.69
CA LYS A 62 14.40 -9.01 -12.44
C LYS A 62 13.63 -8.20 -13.46
N GLN A 63 13.69 -8.60 -14.72
CA GLN A 63 13.01 -7.90 -15.81
C GLN A 63 11.51 -8.11 -15.67
N GLU A 64 11.08 -9.35 -15.45
CA GLU A 64 9.67 -9.70 -15.19
C GLU A 64 9.08 -8.89 -14.02
N ALA A 65 9.76 -8.87 -12.87
CA ALA A 65 9.30 -8.11 -11.71
C ALA A 65 9.20 -6.60 -12.00
N SER A 66 10.12 -6.05 -12.79
CA SER A 66 10.08 -4.63 -13.18
C SER A 66 8.92 -4.33 -14.13
N GLU A 67 8.67 -5.20 -15.11
CA GLU A 67 7.58 -5.05 -16.08
C GLU A 67 6.23 -5.11 -15.38
N VAL A 68 5.99 -6.15 -14.57
CA VAL A 68 4.73 -6.32 -13.83
C VAL A 68 4.46 -5.15 -12.88
N LEU A 69 5.45 -4.69 -12.12
CA LEU A 69 5.26 -3.53 -11.22
C LEU A 69 5.02 -2.23 -11.99
N THR A 70 5.58 -2.09 -13.19
CA THR A 70 5.32 -0.95 -14.06
C THR A 70 3.89 -0.98 -14.58
N GLU A 71 3.38 -2.15 -14.96
CA GLU A 71 1.97 -2.33 -15.36
C GLU A 71 1.02 -1.99 -14.20
N VAL A 72 1.31 -2.45 -12.98
CA VAL A 72 0.51 -2.16 -11.77
C VAL A 72 0.33 -0.65 -11.56
N ILE A 73 1.38 0.15 -11.72
CA ILE A 73 1.31 1.60 -11.53
C ILE A 73 0.80 2.36 -12.76
N ALA A 74 0.81 1.73 -13.94
CA ALA A 74 0.28 2.30 -15.16
C ALA A 74 -1.24 2.07 -15.34
N ASP A 75 -1.82 1.12 -14.59
CA ASP A 75 -3.26 0.87 -14.58
C ASP A 75 -4.04 2.10 -14.08
N GLU A 76 -4.91 2.63 -14.94
CA GLU A 76 -5.75 3.81 -14.69
C GLU A 76 -6.77 3.63 -13.56
N ASN A 77 -7.05 2.39 -13.16
CA ASN A 77 -7.91 2.10 -12.02
C ASN A 77 -7.18 2.21 -10.68
N ASN A 78 -5.85 2.31 -10.70
CA ASN A 78 -5.01 2.46 -9.53
C ASN A 78 -4.56 3.91 -9.32
N ALA A 79 -4.38 4.28 -8.06
CA ALA A 79 -3.84 5.58 -7.69
C ALA A 79 -2.36 5.45 -7.30
N PHE A 80 -1.54 6.35 -7.81
CA PHE A 80 -0.16 6.50 -7.36
C PHE A 80 -0.02 7.73 -6.47
N VAL A 81 0.34 7.52 -5.21
CA VAL A 81 0.44 8.55 -4.18
C VAL A 81 1.89 8.95 -3.96
N ASN A 82 2.18 10.22 -4.17
CA ASN A 82 3.53 10.77 -4.02
C ASN A 82 3.93 11.00 -2.56
N GLN A 83 5.23 10.85 -2.30
CA GLN A 83 5.86 11.23 -1.05
C GLN A 83 6.41 12.65 -1.17
N THR A 84 6.24 13.45 -0.12
CA THR A 84 6.71 14.82 -0.02
C THR A 84 7.50 15.01 1.26
N VAL A 85 8.25 16.11 1.38
CA VAL A 85 8.93 16.49 2.62
C VAL A 85 7.99 16.46 3.83
N ARG A 86 6.72 16.87 3.62
CA ARG A 86 5.70 16.83 4.66
C ARG A 86 5.36 15.39 5.05
N THR A 87 5.06 14.51 4.10
CA THR A 87 4.71 13.11 4.42
C THR A 87 5.87 12.39 5.09
N THR A 88 7.12 12.67 4.69
CA THR A 88 8.32 12.12 5.33
C THR A 88 8.43 12.54 6.80
N LYS A 89 8.22 13.82 7.12
CA LYS A 89 8.22 14.30 8.51
C LYS A 89 7.11 13.66 9.35
N VAL A 90 5.92 13.51 8.77
CA VAL A 90 4.80 12.83 9.43
C VAL A 90 5.14 11.38 9.71
N GLY A 91 5.73 10.66 8.74
CA GLY A 91 6.17 9.28 8.91
C GLY A 91 7.19 9.12 10.03
N LEU A 92 8.18 9.99 10.12
CA LEU A 92 9.16 9.97 11.23
C LEU A 92 8.48 10.17 12.59
N ASN A 93 7.55 11.12 12.70
CA ASN A 93 6.80 11.35 13.93
C ASN A 93 5.93 10.14 14.30
N MET A 94 5.30 9.48 13.31
CA MET A 94 4.53 8.26 13.54
C MET A 94 5.40 7.09 14.01
N SER A 95 6.60 6.94 13.45
CA SER A 95 7.56 5.90 13.85
C SER A 95 7.90 6.03 15.33
N VAL A 96 8.20 7.24 15.81
CA VAL A 96 8.48 7.51 17.23
C VAL A 96 7.22 7.33 18.08
N GLY A 97 6.08 7.89 17.66
CA GLY A 97 4.85 7.90 18.46
C GLY A 97 4.18 6.52 18.61
N HIS A 98 4.37 5.63 17.65
CA HIS A 98 3.74 4.30 17.63
C HIS A 98 4.72 3.13 17.69
N GLY A 99 6.03 3.39 17.78
CA GLY A 99 7.06 2.35 17.79
C GLY A 99 7.13 1.54 16.49
N LEU A 100 6.72 2.13 15.38
CA LEU A 100 6.67 1.48 14.07
C LEU A 100 8.01 1.55 13.34
N GLY A 101 8.24 0.61 12.43
CA GLY A 101 9.34 0.68 11.47
C GLY A 101 9.27 1.95 10.61
N GLY A 102 10.43 2.50 10.22
CA GLY A 102 10.49 3.74 9.45
C GLY A 102 9.79 3.66 8.09
N ARG A 103 9.85 2.50 7.42
CA ARG A 103 9.15 2.24 6.14
C ARG A 103 7.64 2.20 6.32
N ASP A 104 7.16 1.38 7.25
CA ASP A 104 5.74 1.22 7.54
C ASP A 104 5.10 2.56 7.92
N SER A 105 5.82 3.33 8.74
CA SER A 105 5.38 4.68 9.14
C SER A 105 5.31 5.64 7.95
N LEU A 106 6.27 5.56 7.02
CA LEU A 106 6.27 6.39 5.81
C LEU A 106 5.12 6.01 4.87
N ILE A 107 4.83 4.73 4.71
CA ILE A 107 3.69 4.23 3.91
C ILE A 107 2.38 4.73 4.52
N LEU A 108 2.16 4.51 5.82
CA LEU A 108 0.98 5.00 6.53
C LEU A 108 0.81 6.51 6.41
N ALA A 109 1.88 7.28 6.64
CA ALA A 109 1.84 8.73 6.54
C ALA A 109 1.50 9.21 5.12
N THR A 110 1.97 8.49 4.10
CA THR A 110 1.69 8.79 2.70
C THR A 110 0.19 8.63 2.41
N TYR A 111 -0.40 7.49 2.78
CA TYR A 111 -1.82 7.24 2.57
C TYR A 111 -2.73 8.12 3.44
N LEU A 112 -2.36 8.37 4.69
CA LEU A 112 -3.05 9.34 5.55
C LEU A 112 -3.06 10.74 4.96
N SER A 113 -1.93 11.18 4.40
CA SER A 113 -1.80 12.53 3.83
C SER A 113 -2.61 12.69 2.54
N ALA A 114 -2.76 11.61 1.77
CA ALA A 114 -3.64 11.56 0.60
C ALA A 114 -5.12 11.36 0.93
N GLY A 115 -5.46 11.15 2.21
CA GLY A 115 -6.85 11.13 2.68
C GLY A 115 -7.58 9.81 2.48
N LEU A 116 -6.86 8.72 2.18
CA LEU A 116 -7.41 7.36 2.12
C LEU A 116 -8.00 6.96 3.48
N LYS A 117 -9.08 6.17 3.51
CA LYS A 117 -9.70 5.71 4.77
C LYS A 117 -9.43 4.26 5.07
N ASN A 118 -8.89 3.48 4.14
CA ASN A 118 -8.60 2.07 4.34
C ASN A 118 -7.19 1.73 3.85
N PHE A 119 -6.48 0.93 4.64
CA PHE A 119 -5.16 0.39 4.36
C PHE A 119 -5.14 -1.10 4.69
N LEU A 120 -4.65 -1.90 3.75
CA LEU A 120 -4.61 -3.35 3.84
C LEU A 120 -3.19 -3.83 4.08
N THR A 121 -3.00 -4.66 5.11
CA THR A 121 -1.71 -5.26 5.47
C THR A 121 -1.91 -6.59 6.17
N TYR A 122 -0.96 -7.51 5.99
CA TYR A 122 -0.83 -8.72 6.81
C TYR A 122 0.05 -8.52 8.06
N ASP A 123 0.69 -7.35 8.21
CA ASP A 123 1.60 -7.07 9.33
C ASP A 123 0.83 -6.93 10.65
N LYS A 124 1.18 -7.80 11.62
CA LYS A 124 0.49 -7.85 12.92
C LYS A 124 0.69 -6.60 13.77
N ALA A 125 1.85 -5.94 13.69
CA ALA A 125 2.11 -4.72 14.42
C ALA A 125 1.24 -3.58 13.87
N LEU A 126 1.13 -3.45 12.55
CA LEU A 126 0.23 -2.49 11.92
C LEU A 126 -1.25 -2.80 12.20
N LEU A 127 -1.66 -4.06 12.10
CA LEU A 127 -3.03 -4.48 12.43
C LEU A 127 -3.40 -4.17 13.88
N SER A 128 -2.45 -4.27 14.82
CA SER A 128 -2.69 -3.98 16.23
C SER A 128 -3.07 -2.52 16.49
N LEU A 129 -2.63 -1.58 15.63
CA LEU A 129 -2.98 -0.17 15.73
C LEU A 129 -4.45 0.09 15.39
N ARG A 130 -5.06 -0.73 14.51
CA ARG A 130 -6.44 -0.64 13.99
C ARG A 130 -6.76 0.64 13.21
N VAL A 131 -6.33 1.79 13.69
CA VAL A 131 -6.54 3.10 13.08
C VAL A 131 -5.29 3.95 13.31
N ALA A 132 -4.79 4.56 12.23
CA ALA A 132 -3.82 5.63 12.31
C ALA A 132 -4.50 6.98 12.02
N SER A 133 -4.04 8.07 12.64
CA SER A 133 -4.64 9.40 12.47
C SER A 133 -3.57 10.49 12.44
N TYR A 134 -3.77 11.49 11.59
CA TYR A 134 -2.94 12.69 11.55
C TYR A 134 -3.77 13.91 11.09
N GLY A 135 -3.83 14.93 11.95
CA GLY A 135 -4.70 16.08 11.74
C GLY A 135 -6.17 15.65 11.63
N LYS A 136 -6.83 16.00 10.52
CA LYS A 136 -8.23 15.64 10.25
C LYS A 136 -8.41 14.29 9.54
N ASN A 137 -7.32 13.63 9.17
CA ASN A 137 -7.36 12.39 8.39
C ASN A 137 -7.18 11.19 9.33
N SER A 138 -7.94 10.14 9.04
CA SER A 138 -7.85 8.83 9.70
C SER A 138 -7.86 7.73 8.66
N LEU A 139 -7.08 6.68 8.93
CA LEU A 139 -6.85 5.54 8.06
C LEU A 139 -7.09 4.27 8.87
N ARG A 140 -8.07 3.47 8.46
CA ARG A 140 -8.40 2.19 9.09
C ARG A 140 -7.47 1.12 8.53
N ILE A 141 -6.78 0.44 9.42
CA ILE A 141 -5.83 -0.62 9.11
C ILE A 141 -6.58 -1.95 9.25
N ARG A 142 -6.60 -2.72 8.17
CA ARG A 142 -7.39 -3.94 8.08
C ARG A 142 -6.59 -5.04 7.43
N HIS A 143 -6.98 -6.24 7.76
CA HIS A 143 -6.61 -7.41 6.99
C HIS A 143 -7.28 -7.33 5.60
N PRO A 144 -6.61 -7.75 4.51
CA PRO A 144 -7.26 -7.94 3.20
C PRO A 144 -8.55 -8.75 3.28
#